data_AF-A0A1Y3BVJ0-F1
#
_entry.id   AF-A0A1Y3BVJ0-F1
#
_cell.length_a   1.000
_cell.length_b   1.000
_cell.length_c   1.000
_cell.angle_alpha   90.00
_cell.angle_beta   90.00
_cell.angle_gamma   90.00
#
_symmetry.space_group_name_H-M   'P 1'
#
loop_
_entity.id
_entity.type
_entity.pdbx_description
1 polymer ?
#
loop_
_entity_poly.entity_id
_entity_poly.type
_entity_poly.pdbx_seq_one_letter_code
_entity_poly.pdbx_strand_id
1 'polypeptide(L)'
;MIIRSVSMLRLLQSQLSSKRFIGSNTFDQLSTKGLFCSYFPDSANINEFLSRKQIIYAGFDPTNKSLHVGNLLVLISLFHLHHHGHQIILLIGDATAHIGDPSGKIQERPILSDNFIDSNACGIEQDVQQ
;
A
#
# COMPACT_ATOMS: atom_id res chain seq x y z
N MET A 1 -16.13 -8.12 0.63
CA MET A 1 -14.71 -7.80 0.40
C MET A 1 -14.44 -7.99 -1.08
N ILE A 2 -14.44 -6.90 -1.86
CA ILE A 2 -14.03 -6.97 -3.26
C ILE A 2 -12.51 -6.73 -3.27
N ILE A 3 -11.73 -7.79 -3.53
CA ILE A 3 -10.30 -7.62 -3.79
C ILE A 3 -10.19 -7.05 -5.21
N ARG A 4 -10.19 -5.72 -5.33
CA ARG A 4 -9.80 -5.06 -6.57
C ARG A 4 -8.28 -5.06 -6.62
N SER A 5 -7.71 -6.09 -7.25
CA SER A 5 -6.27 -6.11 -7.54
C SER A 5 -6.00 -5.10 -8.64
N VAL A 6 -5.69 -3.87 -8.27
CA VAL A 6 -5.13 -2.91 -9.20
C VAL A 6 -3.67 -3.29 -9.38
N SER A 7 -3.39 -4.06 -10.43
CA SER A 7 -2.01 -4.20 -10.90
C SER A 7 -1.55 -2.82 -11.36
N MET A 8 -0.79 -2.13 -10.51
CA MET A 8 -0.33 -0.74 -10.65
C MET A 8 0.42 -0.43 -11.96
N LEU A 9 0.57 -1.38 -12.90
CA LEU A 9 1.59 -1.33 -13.94
C LEU A 9 1.21 -2.02 -15.26
N ARG A 10 0.50 -1.29 -16.13
CA ARG A 10 0.82 -1.31 -17.57
C ARG A 10 1.61 -0.09 -18.04
N LEU A 11 1.58 1.03 -17.30
CA LEU A 11 2.12 2.30 -17.80
C LEU A 11 3.61 2.56 -17.52
N LEU A 12 4.22 2.04 -16.45
CA LEU A 12 5.66 2.25 -16.20
C LEU A 12 6.57 1.10 -16.70
N GLN A 13 6.03 0.11 -17.41
CA GLN A 13 6.85 -1.01 -17.92
C GLN A 13 7.73 -0.62 -19.12
N SER A 14 7.40 0.43 -19.89
CA SER A 14 8.12 0.73 -21.13
C SER A 14 9.39 1.58 -20.96
N GLN A 15 9.61 2.23 -19.80
CA GLN A 15 10.74 3.17 -19.61
C GLN A 15 11.67 2.80 -18.44
N LEU A 16 11.33 1.81 -17.60
CA LEU A 16 12.15 1.42 -16.43
C LEU A 16 12.72 0.00 -16.58
N SER A 17 13.21 -0.33 -17.77
CA SER A 17 14.01 -1.54 -18.02
C SER A 17 15.48 -1.36 -17.59
N SER A 18 15.71 -0.83 -16.39
CA SER A 18 17.00 -0.96 -15.72
C SER A 18 16.92 -2.14 -14.78
N LYS A 19 17.93 -3.02 -14.80
CA LYS A 19 18.02 -4.24 -13.99
C LYS A 19 17.46 -4.02 -12.58
N ARG A 20 16.27 -4.55 -12.27
CA ARG A 20 15.70 -4.55 -10.92
C ARG A 20 16.61 -5.38 -10.03
N PHE A 21 17.48 -4.72 -9.28
CA PHE A 21 18.40 -5.37 -8.37
C PHE A 21 17.61 -5.71 -7.11
N ILE A 22 17.39 -7.01 -6.86
CA ILE A 22 17.01 -7.47 -5.52
C ILE A 22 18.30 -7.38 -4.70
N GLY A 23 18.50 -6.24 -4.05
CA GLY A 23 19.68 -5.98 -3.23
C GLY A 23 19.43 -6.42 -1.79
N SER A 24 20.47 -6.92 -1.12
CA SER A 24 20.44 -7.26 0.31
C SER A 24 20.27 -6.06 1.25
N ASN A 25 20.06 -4.85 0.72
CA ASN A 25 19.98 -3.59 1.46
C ASN A 25 18.60 -2.92 1.38
N THR A 26 17.56 -3.60 0.89
CA THR A 26 16.20 -3.02 0.77
C THR A 26 15.71 -2.45 2.10
N PHE A 27 15.86 -3.21 3.19
CA PHE A 27 15.46 -2.77 4.53
C PHE A 27 16.30 -1.58 5.01
N ASP A 28 17.61 -1.63 4.82
CA ASP A 28 18.53 -0.58 5.25
C ASP A 28 18.23 0.76 4.54
N GLN A 29 17.89 0.70 3.24
CA GLN A 29 17.49 1.87 2.47
C GLN A 29 16.18 2.48 2.97
N LEU A 30 15.17 1.63 3.23
CA LEU A 30 13.89 2.09 3.80
C LEU A 30 14.10 2.72 5.18
N SER A 31 14.92 2.08 6.02
CA SER A 31 15.25 2.56 7.36
C SER A 31 16.00 3.89 7.33
N THR A 32 17.01 4.03 6.47
CA THR A 32 17.78 5.28 6.30
C THR A 32 16.90 6.44 5.86
N LYS A 33 15.85 6.16 5.08
CA LYS A 33 14.86 7.16 4.62
C LYS A 33 13.76 7.45 5.64
N GLY A 34 13.74 6.77 6.79
CA GLY A 34 12.66 6.88 7.77
C GLY A 34 11.32 6.31 7.27
N LEU A 35 11.35 5.41 6.28
CA LEU A 35 10.16 4.78 5.68
C LEU A 35 9.74 3.49 6.42
N PHE A 36 10.35 3.23 7.56
CA PHE A 36 10.19 2.04 8.37
C PHE A 36 9.99 2.41 9.84
N CYS A 37 9.07 1.74 10.52
CA CYS A 37 8.79 1.97 11.94
C CYS A 37 9.00 0.70 12.77
N SER A 38 8.26 -0.37 12.47
CA SER A 38 8.34 -1.64 13.21
C SER A 38 7.88 -2.82 12.34
N TYR A 39 8.27 -4.03 12.74
CA TYR A 39 7.89 -5.29 12.11
C TYR A 39 7.58 -6.33 13.20
N PHE A 40 6.90 -7.41 12.84
CA PHE A 40 6.58 -8.50 13.75
C PHE A 40 6.87 -9.86 13.11
N PRO A 41 7.40 -10.84 13.85
CA PRO A 41 7.96 -10.69 15.21
C PRO A 41 9.29 -9.94 15.22
N ASP A 42 9.65 -9.31 16.34
CA ASP A 42 10.93 -8.57 16.50
C ASP A 42 12.17 -9.47 16.31
N SER A 43 12.01 -10.78 16.47
CA SER A 43 13.06 -11.77 16.23
C SER A 43 13.26 -12.14 14.75
N ALA A 44 12.42 -11.63 13.84
CA ALA A 44 12.50 -11.97 12.43
C ALA A 44 13.71 -11.33 11.74
N ASN A 45 14.40 -12.08 10.89
CA ASN A 45 15.44 -11.52 10.03
C ASN A 45 14.82 -10.87 8.78
N ILE A 46 14.43 -9.60 8.90
CA ILE A 46 13.75 -8.86 7.83
C ILE A 46 14.63 -8.68 6.58
N ASN A 47 15.95 -8.54 6.76
CA ASN A 47 16.91 -8.42 5.66
C ASN A 47 16.93 -9.71 4.81
N GLU A 48 16.93 -10.87 5.45
CA GLU A 48 16.81 -12.15 4.75
C GLU A 48 15.44 -12.29 4.07
N PHE A 49 14.36 -11.87 4.73
CA PHE A 49 13.02 -11.94 4.14
C PHE A 49 12.89 -11.09 2.87
N LEU A 50 13.47 -9.88 2.88
CA LEU A 50 13.47 -8.95 1.75
C LEU A 50 14.57 -9.23 0.72
N SER A 51 15.51 -10.14 1.00
CA SER A 51 16.54 -10.58 0.04
C SER A 51 15.98 -11.43 -1.12
N ARG A 52 14.74 -11.91 -0.97
CA ARG A 52 14.01 -12.67 -1.99
C ARG A 52 12.77 -11.90 -2.42
N LYS A 53 12.29 -12.16 -3.64
CA LYS A 53 11.05 -11.56 -4.14
C LYS A 53 9.89 -11.91 -3.22
N GLN A 54 9.14 -10.89 -2.82
CA GLN A 54 7.95 -11.01 -1.98
C GLN A 54 6.73 -10.48 -2.72
N ILE A 55 5.55 -10.94 -2.31
CA ILE A 55 4.28 -10.31 -2.61
C ILE A 55 3.88 -9.53 -1.35
N ILE A 56 3.77 -8.22 -1.47
CA ILE A 56 3.51 -7.28 -0.38
C ILE A 56 2.20 -6.58 -0.66
N TYR A 57 1.35 -6.40 0.35
CA TYR A 57 0.10 -5.68 0.20
C TYR A 57 -0.05 -4.55 1.21
N ALA A 58 -0.84 -3.55 0.85
CA ALA A 58 -1.33 -2.52 1.78
C ALA A 58 -2.81 -2.24 1.52
N GLY A 59 -3.57 -2.09 2.61
CA GLY A 59 -4.99 -1.77 2.57
C GLY A 59 -5.24 -0.26 2.59
N PHE A 60 -6.21 0.20 1.81
CA PHE A 60 -6.72 1.57 1.79
C PHE A 60 -8.24 1.54 1.92
N ASP A 61 -8.76 2.12 3.00
CA ASP A 61 -10.21 2.21 3.20
C ASP A 61 -10.77 3.43 2.45
N PRO A 62 -11.83 3.26 1.62
CA PRO A 62 -12.49 4.34 0.87
C PRO A 62 -13.33 5.29 1.75
N THR A 63 -12.68 5.90 2.73
CA THR A 63 -13.28 6.89 3.64
C THR A 63 -13.47 8.25 2.97
N ASN A 64 -12.64 8.57 1.97
CA ASN A 64 -12.67 9.80 1.19
C ASN A 64 -12.56 9.46 -0.31
N LYS A 65 -12.96 10.42 -1.17
CA LYS A 65 -12.91 10.29 -2.64
C LYS A 65 -11.51 10.12 -3.23
N SER A 66 -10.48 10.50 -2.49
CA SER A 66 -9.10 10.53 -2.99
C SER A 66 -8.12 10.26 -1.86
N LEU A 67 -6.95 9.72 -2.20
CA LEU A 67 -5.83 9.55 -1.29
C LEU A 67 -5.25 10.93 -0.94
N HIS A 68 -4.90 11.13 0.33
CA HIS A 68 -4.27 12.37 0.80
C HIS A 68 -2.84 12.12 1.29
N VAL A 69 -2.16 13.18 1.71
CA VAL A 69 -0.76 13.14 2.19
C VAL A 69 -0.49 12.11 3.30
N GLY A 70 -1.52 11.72 4.06
CA GLY A 70 -1.39 10.68 5.10
C GLY A 70 -1.11 9.28 4.52
N ASN A 71 -1.57 9.03 3.30
CA ASN A 71 -1.33 7.76 2.60
C ASN A 71 0.02 7.73 1.87
N LEU A 72 0.64 8.91 1.69
CA LEU A 72 1.86 9.07 0.90
C LEU A 72 3.03 8.26 1.47
N LEU A 73 3.14 8.17 2.80
CA LEU A 73 4.22 7.39 3.43
C LEU A 73 4.15 5.92 3.02
N VAL A 74 2.96 5.32 3.07
CA VAL A 74 2.72 3.93 2.65
C VAL A 74 3.02 3.77 1.16
N LEU A 75 2.50 4.67 0.32
CA LEU A 75 2.71 4.62 -1.13
C LEU A 75 4.19 4.71 -1.52
N ILE A 76 4.96 5.60 -0.89
CA ILE A 76 6.40 5.73 -1.14
C ILE A 76 7.15 4.48 -0.70
N SER A 77 6.82 3.90 0.45
CA SER A 77 7.42 2.63 0.90
C SER A 77 7.14 1.50 -0.09
N LEU A 78 5.91 1.37 -0.58
CA LEU A 78 5.53 0.37 -1.58
C LEU A 78 6.22 0.62 -2.92
N PHE A 79 6.37 1.88 -3.34
CA PHE A 79 7.13 2.23 -4.54
C PHE A 79 8.60 1.79 -4.43
N HIS A 80 9.24 2.04 -3.29
CA HIS A 80 10.62 1.57 -3.05
C HIS A 80 10.71 0.04 -3.07
N LEU A 81 9.78 -0.66 -2.42
CA LEU A 81 9.73 -2.13 -2.43
C LEU A 81 9.50 -2.66 -3.86
N HIS A 82 8.62 -2.03 -4.62
CA HIS A 82 8.40 -2.38 -6.01
C HIS A 82 9.67 -2.20 -6.87
N HIS A 83 10.39 -1.09 -6.66
CA HIS A 83 11.65 -0.81 -7.34
C HIS A 83 12.73 -1.85 -7.03
N HIS A 84 12.75 -2.38 -5.80
CA HIS A 84 13.62 -3.49 -5.39
C HIS A 84 13.14 -4.88 -5.87
N GLY A 85 12.10 -4.94 -6.72
CA GLY A 85 11.67 -6.16 -7.40
C GLY A 85 10.55 -6.93 -6.69
N HIS A 86 10.00 -6.41 -5.59
CA HIS A 86 8.84 -6.99 -4.94
C HIS A 86 7.56 -6.73 -5.76
N GLN A 87 6.60 -7.65 -5.66
CA GLN A 87 5.28 -7.48 -6.23
C GLN A 87 4.40 -6.78 -5.20
N ILE A 88 3.72 -5.71 -5.62
CA ILE A 88 2.87 -4.90 -4.75
C ILE A 88 1.40 -5.15 -5.10
N ILE A 89 0.57 -5.29 -4.07
CA ILE A 89 -0.89 -5.37 -4.17
C ILE A 89 -1.48 -4.22 -3.34
N LEU A 90 -2.16 -3.30 -4.00
CA LEU A 90 -2.95 -2.28 -3.33
C LEU A 90 -4.36 -2.84 -3.15
N LEU A 91 -4.81 -2.93 -1.91
CA LEU A 91 -6.09 -3.51 -1.54
C LEU A 91 -7.05 -2.39 -1.15
N ILE A 92 -8.15 -2.22 -1.88
CA ILE A 92 -9.21 -1.29 -1.51
C ILE A 92 -10.21 -2.01 -0.61
N GLY A 93 -10.40 -1.48 0.59
CA GLY A 93 -11.14 -2.12 1.68
C GLY A 93 -12.60 -1.71 1.77
N ASP A 94 -13.45 -2.02 0.79
CA ASP A 94 -14.86 -1.60 0.81
C ASP A 94 -15.60 -2.13 2.06
N ALA A 95 -15.40 -3.41 2.38
CA ALA A 95 -16.01 -4.06 3.54
C ALA A 95 -15.50 -3.49 4.88
N THR A 96 -14.21 -3.17 4.96
CA THR A 96 -13.61 -2.58 6.17
C THR A 96 -14.03 -1.12 6.34
N ALA A 97 -14.32 -0.40 5.24
CA ALA A 97 -14.87 0.95 5.30
C ALA A 97 -16.29 1.00 5.87
N HIS A 98 -17.12 -0.03 5.67
CA HIS A 98 -18.45 -0.12 6.28
C HIS A 98 -18.40 -0.27 7.81
N ILE A 99 -17.44 -1.05 8.31
CA ILE A 99 -17.27 -1.29 9.75
C ILE A 99 -16.55 -0.09 10.39
N GLY A 100 -15.54 0.44 9.70
CA GLY A 100 -14.62 1.45 10.21
C GLY A 100 -13.53 0.83 11.09
N ASP A 101 -12.27 1.16 10.80
CA ASP A 101 -11.17 0.82 11.71
C ASP A 101 -11.25 1.71 12.98
N PRO A 102 -11.39 1.11 14.19
CA PRO A 102 -11.43 1.85 15.46
C PRO A 102 -10.06 2.39 15.87
N SER A 103 -8.98 2.03 15.17
CA SER A 103 -7.63 2.46 15.53
C SER A 103 -7.50 4.00 15.54
N GLY A 104 -7.25 4.56 16.73
CA GLY A 104 -6.89 5.96 16.92
C GLY A 104 -8.02 7.01 16.95
N LYS A 105 -9.31 6.63 16.95
CA LYS A 105 -10.43 7.59 17.10
C LYS A 105 -11.41 7.19 18.19
N ILE A 106 -11.75 8.16 19.05
CA ILE A 106 -12.67 8.00 20.20
C ILE A 106 -14.15 8.13 19.78
N GLN A 107 -14.43 8.73 18.63
CA GLN A 107 -15.79 8.95 18.12
C GLN A 107 -16.14 7.93 17.04
N GLU A 108 -17.34 7.36 17.14
CA GLU A 108 -17.91 6.51 16.11
C GLU A 108 -17.98 7.27 14.77
N ARG A 109 -17.55 6.60 13.69
CA ARG A 109 -17.66 7.19 12.35
C ARG A 109 -19.13 7.13 11.90
N PRO A 110 -19.63 8.16 11.20
CA PRO A 110 -20.94 8.08 10.58
C PRO A 110 -20.96 6.91 9.59
N ILE A 111 -22.02 6.11 9.64
CA ILE A 111 -22.24 5.00 8.71
C ILE A 111 -22.32 5.58 7.30
N LEU A 112 -21.36 5.21 6.45
CA LEU A 112 -21.34 5.62 5.06
C LEU A 112 -22.32 4.75 4.26
N SER A 113 -23.03 5.35 3.30
CA SER A 113 -23.87 4.60 2.38
C SER A 113 -23.02 3.82 1.37
N ASP A 114 -23.53 2.70 0.88
CA ASP A 114 -22.87 1.85 -0.13
C ASP A 114 -22.43 2.67 -1.36
N ASN A 115 -23.34 3.51 -1.88
CA ASN A 115 -23.05 4.40 -3.01
C ASN A 115 -21.88 5.36 -2.75
N PHE A 116 -21.70 5.79 -1.49
CA PHE A 116 -20.61 6.69 -1.12
C PHE A 116 -19.27 5.94 -1.07
N ILE A 117 -19.27 4.73 -0.49
CA ILE A 117 -18.09 3.85 -0.46
C ILE A 117 -17.67 3.47 -1.88
N ASP A 118 -18.61 3.10 -2.74
CA ASP A 118 -18.33 2.76 -4.14
C ASP A 118 -17.75 3.95 -4.91
N SER A 119 -18.31 5.14 -4.73
CA SER A 119 -17.79 6.37 -5.36
C SER A 119 -16.38 6.70 -4.88
N ASN A 120 -16.08 6.49 -3.59
CA ASN A 120 -14.77 6.73 -3.02
C ASN A 120 -13.74 5.69 -3.47
N ALA A 121 -14.12 4.42 -3.49
CA ALA A 121 -13.28 3.32 -3.97
C ALA A 121 -12.87 3.55 -5.42
N CYS A 122 -13.80 4.01 -6.27
CA CYS A 122 -13.51 4.39 -7.66
C CYS A 122 -12.50 5.55 -7.74
N GLY A 123 -12.63 6.57 -6.90
CA GLY A 123 -11.69 7.69 -6.89
C GLY A 123 -10.28 7.29 -6.42
N ILE A 124 -10.17 6.45 -5.37
CA ILE A 124 -8.88 5.89 -4.94
C ILE A 124 -8.26 5.01 -6.03
N GLU A 125 -9.07 4.21 -6.74
CA GLU A 125 -8.62 3.40 -7.86
C GLU A 125 -8.03 4.27 -8.98
N GLN A 126 -8.67 5.42 -9.28
CA GLN A 126 -8.17 6.38 -10.27
C GLN A 126 -6.88 7.07 -9.84
N ASP A 127 -6.72 7.41 -8.56
CA ASP A 127 -5.49 8.04 -8.04
C ASP A 127 -4.26 7.14 -8.17
N VAL A 128 -4.46 5.83 -8.01
CA VAL A 128 -3.39 4.83 -8.04
C VAL A 128 -2.99 4.43 -9.47
N GLN A 129 -3.90 4.57 -10.43
CA GLN A 129 -3.67 4.18 -11.83
C GLN A 129 -2.99 5.26 -12.69
N GLN A 130 -2.96 6.50 -12.21
CA GLN A 130 -2.30 7.64 -12.88
C GLN A 130 -0.79 7.61 -12.66
#